data_AF-A0A9E2DH85-F1
#
_entry.id   AF-A0A9E2DH85-F1
#
_cell.length_a   1.000
_cell.length_b   1.000
_cell.length_c   1.000
_cell.angle_alpha   90.00
_cell.angle_beta   90.00
_cell.angle_gamma   90.00
#
_symmetry.space_group_name_H-M   'P 1'
#
loop_
_entity.id
_entity.type
_entity.pdbx_description
1 polymer ?
#
loop_
_entity_poly.entity_id
_entity_poly.type
_entity_poly.pdbx_seq_one_letter_code
_entity_poly.pdbx_strand_id
1 'polypeptide(L)'
;MEKEYDSSCIKILDYAPDIWSQAIALDEQYNYGVKLIERGLIACAVSGVSSDYFIDRYLKKLPVEINQAVSDVYAQGLKDDRH
;
A
#
# COMPACT_ATOMS: atom_id res chain seq x y z
N MET A 1 28.98 -14.61 25.85
CA MET A 1 29.31 -13.66 24.77
C MET A 1 28.07 -12.85 24.51
N GLU A 2 27.98 -11.67 25.11
CA GLU A 2 26.92 -10.71 24.81
C GLU A 2 27.27 -10.08 23.45
N LYS A 3 26.32 -10.09 22.50
CA LYS A 3 26.51 -9.41 21.23
C LYS A 3 26.34 -7.91 21.49
N GLU A 4 27.44 -7.17 21.46
CA GLU A 4 27.43 -5.71 21.44
C GLU A 4 26.67 -5.25 20.19
N TYR A 5 25.50 -4.64 20.40
CA TYR A 5 24.74 -3.95 19.36
C TYR A 5 25.18 -2.48 19.36
N ASP A 6 25.96 -2.09 18.35
CA ASP A 6 26.39 -0.71 18.17
C ASP A 6 25.69 -0.04 16.97
N SER A 7 26.03 1.23 16.71
CA SER A 7 25.45 2.02 15.63
C SER A 7 25.75 1.47 14.23
N SER A 8 26.73 0.58 14.07
CA SER A 8 27.02 -0.09 12.79
C SER A 8 25.94 -1.12 12.41
N CYS A 9 25.08 -1.50 13.35
CA CYS A 9 23.93 -2.36 13.11
C CYS A 9 22.72 -1.62 12.50
N ILE A 10 22.76 -0.28 12.44
CA ILE A 10 21.67 0.52 11.86
C ILE A 10 21.78 0.47 10.34
N LYS A 11 20.82 -0.23 9.70
CA LYS A 11 20.65 -0.20 8.24
C LYS A 11 19.61 0.85 7.89
N ILE A 12 20.04 1.89 7.17
CA ILE A 12 19.10 2.78 6.49
C ILE A 12 18.63 2.03 5.25
N LEU A 13 17.36 1.64 5.24
CA LEU A 13 16.73 1.03 4.08
C LEU A 13 16.48 2.11 3.02
N ASP A 14 16.52 1.71 1.75
CA ASP A 14 16.19 2.59 0.63
C ASP A 14 14.79 3.20 0.82
N TYR A 15 14.61 4.41 0.28
CA TYR A 15 13.33 5.14 0.31
C TYR A 15 12.21 4.26 -0.26
N ALA A 16 11.44 3.64 0.62
CA ALA A 16 10.15 3.09 0.27
C ALA A 16 9.15 4.27 0.26
N PRO A 17 8.28 4.38 -0.76
CA PRO A 17 7.17 5.31 -0.67
C PRO A 17 6.42 5.01 0.63
N ASP A 18 6.22 6.04 1.46
CA ASP A 18 5.54 5.90 2.73
C ASP A 18 4.04 5.67 2.48
N ILE A 19 3.72 4.42 2.17
CA ILE A 19 2.37 3.95 1.84
C ILE A 19 1.45 4.16 3.05
N TRP A 20 1.98 4.01 4.26
CA TRP A 20 1.19 4.13 5.48
C TRP A 20 0.75 5.58 5.72
N SER A 21 1.66 6.55 5.65
CA SER A 21 1.29 7.97 5.75
C SER A 21 0.38 8.40 4.61
N GLN A 22 0.59 7.89 3.38
CA GLN A 22 -0.33 8.14 2.26
C GLN A 22 -1.73 7.57 2.53
N ALA A 23 -1.83 6.38 3.12
CA ALA A 23 -3.10 5.76 3.45
C ALA A 23 -3.87 6.56 4.50
N ILE A 24 -3.18 7.11 5.52
CA ILE A 24 -3.79 7.98 6.54
C ILE A 24 -4.33 9.26 5.88
N ALA A 25 -3.52 9.95 5.08
CA ALA A 25 -3.94 11.18 4.41
C ALA A 25 -5.15 10.97 3.48
N LEU A 26 -5.16 9.85 2.75
CA LEU A 26 -6.29 9.48 1.89
C LEU A 26 -7.53 9.06 2.71
N ASP A 27 -7.36 8.45 3.88
CA ASP A 27 -8.48 8.12 4.75
C ASP A 27 -9.13 9.37 5.35
N GLU A 28 -8.33 10.34 5.77
CA GLU A 28 -8.84 11.64 6.22
C GLU A 28 -9.63 12.36 5.12
N GLN A 29 -9.23 12.19 3.86
CA GLN A 29 -9.89 12.82 2.72
C GLN A 29 -11.15 12.08 2.25
N TYR A 30 -11.13 10.75 2.22
CA TYR A 30 -12.17 9.94 1.56
C TYR A 30 -12.95 9.01 2.50
N ASN A 31 -12.49 8.80 3.75
CA ASN A 31 -13.14 8.03 4.82
C ASN A 31 -13.50 6.58 4.41
N TYR A 32 -12.52 5.82 3.91
CA TYR A 32 -12.68 4.42 3.46
C TYR A 32 -12.02 3.39 4.40
N GLY A 33 -11.31 3.84 5.43
CA GLY A 33 -10.49 3.08 6.35
C GLY A 33 -9.06 2.92 5.87
N VAL A 34 -8.09 3.35 6.71
CA VAL A 34 -6.64 3.26 6.45
C VAL A 34 -6.21 1.89 5.90
N LYS A 35 -6.63 0.78 6.52
CA LYS A 35 -6.24 -0.59 6.09
C LYS A 35 -6.68 -0.92 4.66
N LEU A 36 -7.87 -0.45 4.25
CA LEU A 36 -8.38 -0.71 2.91
C LEU A 36 -7.57 0.04 1.87
N ILE A 37 -7.23 1.29 2.18
CA ILE A 37 -6.44 2.17 1.31
C ILE A 37 -5.01 1.67 1.23
N GLU A 38 -4.38 1.37 2.36
CA GLU A 38 -3.03 0.80 2.45
C GLU A 38 -2.90 -0.43 1.56
N ARG A 39 -3.84 -1.39 1.67
CA ARG A 39 -3.83 -2.58 0.82
C ARG A 39 -3.96 -2.24 -0.67
N GLY A 40 -4.77 -1.24 -1.01
CA GLY A 40 -4.91 -0.74 -2.37
C GLY A 40 -3.62 -0.17 -2.94
N LEU A 41 -2.93 0.64 -2.15
CA LEU A 41 -1.64 1.23 -2.49
C LEU A 41 -0.54 0.18 -2.63
N ILE A 42 -0.50 -0.81 -1.72
CA ILE A 42 0.41 -1.97 -1.81
C ILE A 42 0.14 -2.74 -3.10
N ALA A 43 -1.13 -3.03 -3.42
CA ALA A 43 -1.47 -3.75 -4.64
C ALA A 43 -1.01 -3.03 -5.91
N CYS A 44 -1.09 -1.68 -5.92
CA CYS A 44 -0.56 -0.87 -7.01
C CYS A 44 0.97 -0.95 -7.08
N ALA A 45 1.67 -0.78 -5.95
CA ALA A 45 3.12 -0.86 -5.89
C ALA A 45 3.67 -2.22 -6.36
N VAL A 46 3.06 -3.32 -5.91
CA VAL A 46 3.43 -4.69 -6.31
C VAL A 46 3.17 -4.94 -7.79
N SER A 47 2.10 -4.36 -8.35
CA SER A 47 1.74 -4.51 -9.76
C SER A 47 2.50 -3.54 -10.68
N GLY A 48 3.34 -2.66 -10.14
CA GLY A 48 4.02 -1.62 -10.91
C GLY A 48 3.09 -0.55 -11.49
N VAL A 49 1.93 -0.34 -10.87
CA VAL A 49 0.92 0.64 -11.28
C VAL A 49 0.97 1.85 -10.34
N SER A 50 0.74 3.05 -10.86
CA SER A 50 0.67 4.26 -10.03
C SER A 50 -0.44 4.14 -8.97
N SER A 51 -0.20 4.66 -7.77
CA SER A 51 -1.21 4.80 -6.73
C SER A 51 -2.40 5.65 -7.18
N ASP A 52 -2.20 6.57 -8.13
CA ASP A 52 -3.27 7.38 -8.73
C ASP A 52 -4.38 6.51 -9.34
N TYR A 53 -4.04 5.35 -9.90
CA TYR A 53 -5.03 4.40 -10.41
C TYR A 53 -6.00 3.98 -9.31
N PHE A 54 -5.49 3.64 -8.12
CA PHE A 54 -6.34 3.22 -7.00
C PHE A 54 -7.21 4.38 -6.52
N ILE A 55 -6.63 5.56 -6.39
CA ILE A 55 -7.34 6.77 -5.97
C ILE A 55 -8.46 7.09 -6.95
N ASP A 56 -8.17 7.17 -8.24
CA ASP A 56 -9.13 7.55 -9.27
C ASP A 56 -10.24 6.51 -9.42
N ARG A 57 -9.87 5.22 -9.44
CA ARG A 57 -10.83 4.14 -9.65
C ARG A 57 -11.69 3.84 -8.42
N TYR A 58 -11.09 3.74 -7.24
CA TYR A 58 -11.75 3.22 -6.04
C TYR A 58 -12.17 4.30 -5.05
N LEU A 59 -11.37 5.37 -4.88
CA LEU A 59 -11.72 6.46 -3.97
C LEU A 59 -12.63 7.50 -4.65
N LYS A 60 -12.25 7.95 -5.85
CA LYS A 60 -13.02 8.95 -6.64
C LYS A 60 -14.08 8.32 -7.55
N LYS A 61 -14.06 7.00 -7.77
CA LYS A 61 -15.01 6.26 -8.62
C LYS A 61 -15.11 6.79 -10.06
N LEU A 62 -13.98 7.24 -10.62
CA LEU A 62 -13.89 7.66 -12.02
C LEU A 62 -14.01 6.45 -12.97
N PRO A 63 -14.42 6.66 -14.24
CA PRO A 63 -14.54 5.61 -15.25
C PRO A 63 -13.17 5.20 -15.82
N VAL A 64 -12.29 4.74 -14.93
CA VAL A 64 -10.98 4.17 -15.27
C VAL A 64 -11.15 2.67 -15.56
N GLU A 65 -10.50 2.16 -16.61
CA GLU A 65 -10.54 0.74 -16.94
C GLU A 65 -9.93 -0.11 -15.82
N ILE A 66 -10.45 -1.32 -15.60
CA ILE A 66 -9.94 -2.21 -14.56
C ILE A 66 -8.57 -2.74 -14.98
N ASN A 67 -7.56 -2.47 -14.16
CA ASN A 67 -6.28 -3.14 -14.25
C ASN A 67 -6.35 -4.48 -13.53
N GLN A 68 -6.33 -5.57 -14.30
CA GLN A 68 -6.47 -6.93 -13.77
C GLN A 68 -5.34 -7.32 -12.82
N ALA A 69 -4.09 -6.89 -13.09
CA ALA A 69 -2.95 -7.20 -12.24
C ALA A 69 -3.14 -6.64 -10.82
N VAL A 70 -3.57 -5.37 -10.70
CA VAL A 70 -3.88 -4.76 -9.41
C VAL A 70 -5.04 -5.48 -8.72
N SER A 71 -6.08 -5.86 -9.47
CA SER A 71 -7.23 -6.59 -8.92
C SER A 71 -6.83 -7.94 -8.34
N ASP A 72 -5.96 -8.67 -9.02
CA ASP A 72 -5.52 -10.00 -8.61
C ASP A 72 -4.67 -9.93 -7.34
N VAL A 73 -3.71 -8.98 -7.30
CA VAL A 73 -2.88 -8.75 -6.11
C VAL A 73 -3.72 -8.29 -4.92
N TYR A 74 -4.68 -7.38 -5.14
CA TYR A 74 -5.58 -6.93 -4.08
C TYR A 74 -6.45 -8.07 -3.53
N ALA A 75 -6.95 -8.94 -4.41
CA ALA A 75 -7.74 -10.10 -4.03
C ALA A 75 -6.93 -11.16 -3.26
N GLN A 76 -5.63 -11.30 -3.58
CA GLN A 76 -4.74 -12.18 -2.84
C GLN A 76 -4.50 -11.68 -1.41
N GLY A 77 -4.24 -10.38 -1.21
CA GLY A 77 -4.09 -9.81 0.14
C GLY A 77 -5.33 -9.99 1.02
N LEU A 78 -6.52 -9.98 0.42
CA LEU A 78 -7.79 -10.28 1.11
C LEU A 78 -7.93 -11.73 1.60
N LYS A 79 -7.22 -12.68 0.99
CA LYS A 79 -7.21 -14.09 1.42
C LYS A 79 -6.23 -14.29 2.58
N ASP A 80 -5.11 -13.60 2.52
CA ASP A 80 -4.05 -13.70 3.53
C ASP A 80 -4.49 -13.05 4.87
N ASP A 81 -5.29 -11.97 4.84
CA ASP A 81 -5.88 -11.34 6.03
C ASP A 81 -6.92 -12.21 6.79
N ARG A 82 -7.37 -13.34 6.20
CA ARG A 82 -8.42 -14.22 6.75
C ARG A 82 -7.88 -15.51 7.38
N HIS A 83 -6.56 -15.70 7.41
CA HIS A 83 -5.88 -16.83 8.04
C HIS A 83 -5.27 -16.44 9.38
#